data_AF-K2FLR0-F1
#
_entry.id   AF-K2FLR0-F1
#
_cell.length_a   1.000
_cell.length_b   1.000
_cell.length_c   1.000
_cell.angle_alpha   90.00
_cell.angle_beta   90.00
_cell.angle_gamma   90.00
#
_symmetry.space_group_name_H-M   'P 1'
#
loop_
_entity.id
_entity.type
_entity.pdbx_description
1 polymer ?
#
loop_
_entity_poly.entity_id
_entity_poly.type
_entity_poly.pdbx_seq_one_letter_code
_entity_poly.pdbx_strand_id
1 'polypeptide(L)' 'MQKRSVILAYILWLFLGQLGIHRFYTGRTGSGIIQLILGAAGWATTGILIGWFPLFVLWIWLVIDIFLIPGMCRNPE' A
#
# COMPACT_ATOMS: atom_id res chain seq x y z
N MET A 1 18.43 -8.80 10.41
CA MET A 1 17.38 -7.85 9.95
C MET A 1 16.60 -7.37 11.17
N GLN A 2 16.48 -6.06 11.37
CA GLN A 2 15.77 -5.50 12.53
C GLN A 2 14.25 -5.59 12.27
N LYS A 3 13.49 -6.19 13.18
CA LYS A 3 12.01 -6.27 13.05
C LYS A 3 11.42 -4.85 12.99
N ARG A 4 10.45 -4.65 12.10
CA ARG A 4 9.74 -3.36 11.98
C ARG A 4 8.55 -3.31 12.95
N SER A 5 8.17 -2.12 13.37
CA SER A 5 7.00 -1.94 14.25
C SER A 5 5.72 -2.19 13.47
N VAL A 6 4.96 -3.22 13.88
CA VAL A 6 3.66 -3.57 13.29
C VAL A 6 2.67 -2.43 13.46
N ILE A 7 2.67 -1.79 14.64
CA ILE A 7 1.79 -0.66 14.95
C ILE A 7 2.06 0.50 13.99
N LEU A 8 3.35 0.83 13.78
CA LEU A 8 3.71 1.90 12.86
C LEU A 8 3.32 1.56 11.41
N ALA A 9 3.48 0.30 10.99
CA ALA A 9 3.06 -0.14 9.67
C ALA A 9 1.53 0.01 9.47
N TYR A 10 0.71 -0.30 10.48
CA TYR A 10 -0.74 -0.06 10.42
C TYR A 10 -1.11 1.42 10.40
N ILE A 11 -0.39 2.27 11.16
CA ILE A 11 -0.60 3.72 11.11
C ILE A 11 -0.29 4.25 9.70
N LEU A 12 0.84 3.85 9.11
CA LEU A 12 1.20 4.22 7.75
C LEU A 12 0.19 3.69 6.73
N TRP A 13 -0.33 2.48 6.94
CA TRP A 13 -1.37 1.90 6.08
C TRP A 13 -2.70 2.66 6.19
N LEU A 14 -3.11 3.07 7.39
CA LEU A 14 -4.38 3.77 7.59
C LEU A 14 -4.37 5.17 6.96
N PHE A 15 -3.30 5.94 7.14
CA PHE A 15 -3.22 7.31 6.64
C PHE A 15 -2.67 7.41 5.21
N LEU A 16 -1.64 6.62 4.89
CA LEU A 16 -0.87 6.70 3.65
C LEU A 16 -0.93 5.39 2.85
N GLY A 17 -1.87 4.48 3.15
CA GLY A 17 -2.00 3.20 2.46
C GLY A 17 -2.29 3.35 0.98
N GLN A 18 -3.11 4.34 0.59
CA GLN A 18 -3.38 4.61 -0.82
C GLN A 18 -2.14 5.01 -1.63
N LEU A 19 -1.09 5.46 -0.95
CA LEU A 19 0.21 5.78 -1.54
C LEU A 19 1.21 4.61 -1.43
N GLY A 20 0.85 3.51 -0.76
CA GLY A 20 1.71 2.34 -0.56
C GLY A 20 2.84 2.53 0.47
N ILE A 21 2.76 3.54 1.35
CA ILE A 21 3.89 3.92 2.20
C ILE A 21 4.24 2.89 3.29
N HIS A 22 3.25 2.13 3.76
CA HIS A 22 3.49 0.98 4.63
C HIS A 22 4.36 -0.10 3.98
N ARG A 23 4.30 -0.27 2.65
CA ARG A 23 5.16 -1.21 1.92
C ARG A 23 6.60 -0.73 1.82
N PHE A 24 6.83 0.57 1.63
CA PHE A 24 8.18 1.15 1.71
C PHE A 24 8.80 0.99 3.09
N TYR A 25 8.03 1.26 4.16
CA TYR A 25 8.51 1.08 5.54
C TYR A 25 8.89 -0.36 5.86
N THR A 26 8.14 -1.31 5.30
CA THR A 26 8.39 -2.74 5.49
C THR A 26 9.43 -3.30 4.52
N GLY A 27 10.01 -2.52 3.60
CA GLY A 27 11.05 -2.99 2.67
C GLY A 27 10.54 -3.55 1.34
N ARG A 28 9.21 -3.56 1.12
CA ARG A 28 8.59 -4.04 -0.12
C ARG A 28 8.53 -2.95 -1.20
N THR A 29 9.69 -2.37 -1.51
CA THR A 29 9.81 -1.22 -2.41
C THR A 29 9.17 -1.45 -3.77
N GLY A 30 9.39 -2.62 -4.40
CA GLY A 30 8.82 -2.92 -5.73
C GLY A 30 7.29 -2.85 -5.74
N SER A 31 6.63 -3.58 -4.83
CA SER A 31 5.17 -3.51 -4.72
C SER A 31 4.64 -2.17 -4.19
N GLY A 32 5.41 -1.45 -3.38
CA GLY A 32 5.07 -0.09 -2.95
C GLY A 32 5.05 0.89 -4.12
N ILE A 33 5.99 0.80 -5.06
CA ILE A 33 6.00 1.59 -6.30
C ILE A 33 4.76 1.29 -7.16
N ILE A 34 4.41 0.00 -7.31
CA ILE A 34 3.21 -0.38 -8.07
C ILE A 34 1.95 0.22 -7.42
N GLN A 35 1.84 0.13 -6.09
CA GLN A 35 0.70 0.69 -5.35
C GLN A 35 0.63 2.22 -5.48
N LEU A 36 1.78 2.90 -5.45
CA LEU A 36 1.88 4.35 -5.68
C LEU A 36 1.45 4.75 -7.10
N ILE A 37 1.95 4.06 -8.12
CA ILE A 37 1.58 4.32 -9.52
C ILE A 37 0.09 4.05 -9.75
N LEU A 38 -0.43 2.94 -9.21
CA LEU A 38 -1.84 2.58 -9.32
C LEU A 38 -2.74 3.62 -8.65
N GLY A 39 -2.37 4.10 -7.46
CA GLY A 39 -3.08 5.18 -6.77
C GLY A 39 -3.00 6.51 -7.52
N ALA A 40 -1.82 6.90 -7.97
CA ALA A 40 -1.62 8.15 -8.73
C ALA A 40 -2.40 8.13 -10.04
N ALA A 41 -2.31 7.05 -10.83
CA ALA A 41 -3.04 6.88 -12.08
C ALA A 41 -4.55 6.80 -11.85
N GLY A 42 -4.98 6.09 -10.80
CA GLY A 42 -6.39 5.98 -10.43
C GLY A 42 -6.97 7.34 -10.10
N TRP A 43 -6.38 8.07 -9.16
CA TRP A 43 -6.83 9.42 -8.80
C TRP A 43 -6.76 10.41 -9.96
N ALA A 44 -5.73 10.36 -10.80
CA ALA A 44 -5.59 11.24 -11.96
C ALA A 44 -6.67 11.00 -13.04
N THR A 45 -7.16 9.76 -13.17
CA THR A 45 -8.14 9.38 -14.20
C THR A 45 -9.58 9.25 -13.67
N THR A 46 -9.82 9.50 -12.38
CA THR A 46 -11.18 9.48 -11.79
C THR A 46 -12.10 10.52 -12.44
N GLY A 47 -11.57 11.68 -12.85
CA GLY A 47 -12.35 12.75 -13.49
C GLY A 47 -12.99 12.36 -14.83
N ILE A 48 -12.44 11.36 -15.52
CA ILE A 48 -12.96 10.80 -16.77
C ILE A 48 -13.65 9.44 -16.57
N LEU A 49 -14.00 9.11 -15.32
CA LEU A 49 -14.65 7.86 -14.86
C LEU A 49 -13.84 6.56 -15.05
N ILE A 50 -12.64 6.61 -15.65
CA ILE A 50 -11.77 5.44 -15.83
C ILE A 50 -11.08 5.06 -14.51
N GLY A 51 -10.70 6.05 -13.70
CA GLY A 51 -9.91 5.86 -12.47
C GLY A 51 -10.59 5.04 -11.38
N TRP A 52 -11.91 4.85 -11.44
CA TRP A 52 -12.64 4.02 -10.48
C TRP A 52 -12.19 2.56 -10.50
N PHE A 53 -11.84 2.02 -11.67
CA PHE A 53 -11.37 0.63 -11.80
C PHE A 53 -10.03 0.38 -11.10
N PRO A 54 -8.93 1.11 -11.39
CA PRO A 54 -7.67 0.93 -10.67
C PRO A 54 -7.77 1.27 -9.18
N LEU A 55 -8.59 2.26 -8.80
CA LEU A 55 -8.83 2.54 -7.38
C LEU A 55 -9.55 1.38 -6.69
N PHE A 56 -10.54 0.75 -7.32
CA PHE A 56 -11.20 -0.42 -6.76
C PHE A 56 -10.22 -1.58 -6.52
N VAL A 57 -9.34 -1.85 -7.48
CA VAL A 57 -8.25 -2.83 -7.33
C VAL A 57 -7.31 -2.45 -6.18
N LEU A 58 -6.96 -1.17 -6.06
CA LEU A 58 -6.12 -0.66 -4.98
C LEU A 58 -6.78 -0.84 -3.60
N TRP A 59 -8.09 -0.61 -3.49
CA TRP A 59 -8.84 -0.80 -2.25
C TRP A 59 -8.90 -2.27 -1.84
N ILE A 60 -9.13 -3.19 -2.78
CA ILE A 60 -9.03 -4.63 -2.51
C ILE A 60 -7.62 -4.98 -2.02
N TRP A 61 -6.59 -4.45 -2.67
CA TRP A 61 -5.21 -4.68 -2.28
C TRP A 61 -4.93 -4.15 -0.87
N LEU A 62 -5.47 -2.99 -0.50
CA LEU A 62 -5.35 -2.46 0.87
C LEU A 62 -5.98 -3.38 1.92
N VAL A 63 -7.11 -4.01 1.62
CA VAL A 63 -7.73 -5.00 2.52
C VAL A 63 -6.82 -6.22 2.68
N ILE A 64 -6.23 -6.71 1.58
CA ILE A 64 -5.26 -7.81 1.63
C ILE A 64 -4.03 -7.42 2.48
N ASP A 65 -3.59 -6.16 2.38
CA ASP A 65 -2.43 -5.66 3.13
C ASP A 65 -2.61 -5.75 4.65
N ILE A 66 -3.84 -5.66 5.17
CA ILE A 66 -4.13 -5.86 6.61
C ILE A 66 -3.56 -7.21 7.08
N PHE A 67 -3.75 -8.27 6.29
CA PHE A 67 -3.27 -9.61 6.63
C PHE A 67 -1.77 -9.79 6.35
N LEU A 68 -1.22 -9.06 5.38
CA LEU A 68 0.19 -9.16 5.02
C LEU A 68 1.10 -8.40 5.99
N ILE A 69 0.68 -7.24 6.53
CA ILE A 69 1.50 -6.35 7.38
C ILE A 69 2.25 -7.08 8.51
N PRO A 70 1.63 -7.98 9.30
CA PRO A 70 2.33 -8.72 10.34
C PRO A 70 3.48 -9.58 9.81
N GLY A 71 3.26 -10.26 8.68
CA GLY A 71 4.29 -11.04 7.99
C GLY A 71 5.38 -10.13 7.45
N MET A 72 4.98 -8.96 6.96
CA MET A 72 5.89 -7.98 6.41
C MET A 72 6.88 -7.45 7.46
N CYS A 73 6.39 -7.03 8.62
CA CYS A 73 7.24 -6.52 9.69
C CYS A 73 8.19 -7.56 10.31
N ARG A 74 7.89 -8.86 10.18
CA ARG A 74 8.76 -9.94 10.68
C ARG A 74 10.02 -10.11 9.82
N ASN A 75 9.86 -10.02 8.50
CA ASN A 75 10.93 -10.22 7.51
C ASN A 75 10.99 -9.01 6.56
N PRO A 76 11.53 -7.86 7.00
CA PRO A 76 11.75 -6.73 6.11
C PRO A 76 12.90 -7.04 5.16
N GLU A 77 12.65 -6.95 3.86
CA GLU A 77 13.62 -7.11 2.78
C GLU A 77 14.38 -5.79 2.56
#